data_AF-A0AAW5JQL0-F1
#
_entry.id   AF-A0AAW5JQL0-F1
#
_cell.length_a   1.000
_cell.length_b   1.000
_cell.length_c   1.000
_cell.angle_alpha   90.00
_cell.angle_beta   90.00
_cell.angle_gamma   90.00
#
_symmetry.space_group_name_H-M   'P 1'
#
loop_
_entity.id
_entity.type
_entity.pdbx_description
1 polymer ?
#
loop_
_entity_poly.entity_id
_entity_poly.type
_entity_poly.pdbx_seq_one_letter_code
_entity_poly.pdbx_strand_id
1 'polypeptide(L)' 'MLFTEDQQMIQQLARDFAESELAPIAAEIDREERIPKEIIEKMAEIGFTALNVPEEYGGPGLDTVCKVLVV' A
#
# COMPACT_ATOMS: atom_id res chain seq x y z
N MET A 1 -14.97 -17.97 4.39
CA MET A 1 -13.67 -17.80 5.06
C MET A 1 -13.56 -16.35 5.47
N LEU A 2 -13.15 -16.07 6.70
CA LEU A 2 -12.89 -14.71 7.18
C LEU A 2 -11.40 -14.41 7.02
N PHE A 3 -11.04 -13.15 6.81
CA PHE A 3 -9.64 -12.70 6.78
C PHE A 3 -8.98 -12.87 8.16
N THR A 4 -7.66 -13.07 8.16
CA THR A 4 -6.85 -13.03 9.38
C THR A 4 -6.77 -11.60 9.94
N GLU A 5 -6.29 -11.45 11.18
CA GLU A 5 -6.08 -10.11 11.76
C GLU A 5 -5.10 -9.28 10.92
N ASP A 6 -3.98 -9.85 10.49
CA ASP A 6 -3.00 -9.17 9.62
C ASP A 6 -3.63 -8.71 8.29
N GLN A 7 -4.47 -9.55 7.68
CA GLN A 7 -5.18 -9.24 6.43
C GLN A 7 -6.21 -8.13 6.62
N GLN A 8 -6.91 -8.10 7.76
CA GLN A 8 -7.83 -7.00 8.08
C GLN A 8 -7.09 -5.70 8.35
N MET A 9 -5.98 -5.76 9.08
CA MET A 9 -5.15 -4.59 9.38
C MET A 9 -4.56 -3.97 8.12
N ILE A 10 -3.98 -4.79 7.23
CA ILE A 10 -3.39 -4.27 5.99
C ILE A 10 -4.45 -3.70 5.04
N GLN A 11 -5.64 -4.32 4.99
CA GLN A 11 -6.76 -3.79 4.23
C GLN A 11 -7.20 -2.42 4.74
N GLN A 12 -7.28 -2.25 6.06
CA GLN A 12 -7.64 -0.96 6.66
C GLN A 12 -6.57 0.09 6.38
N LEU A 13 -5.29 -0.25 6.56
CA LEU A 13 -4.18 0.68 6.27
C LEU A 13 -4.18 1.10 4.79
N ALA A 14 -4.45 0.18 3.86
CA ALA A 14 -4.53 0.48 2.43
C ALA A 14 -5.67 1.42 2.11
N ARG A 15 -6.85 1.21 2.73
CA ARG A 15 -8.00 2.10 2.60
C ARG A 15 -7.66 3.50 3.10
N ASP A 16 -7.11 3.61 4.30
CA ASP A 16 -6.81 4.90 4.92
C ASP A 16 -5.79 5.68 4.09
N PHE A 17 -4.75 5.00 3.58
CA PHE A 17 -3.77 5.62 2.69
C PHE A 17 -4.41 6.09 1.38
N ALA A 18 -5.25 5.25 0.76
CA ALA A 18 -5.94 5.61 -0.48
C ALA A 18 -6.85 6.83 -0.30
N GLU A 19 -7.63 6.88 0.78
CA GLU A 19 -8.57 7.98 1.06
C GLU A 19 -7.87 9.28 1.44
N SER A 20 -6.78 9.21 2.23
CA SER A 20 -6.11 10.41 2.76
C SER A 20 -4.98 10.95 1.87
N GLU A 21 -4.24 10.09 1.19
CA GLU A 21 -3.04 10.47 0.42
C GLU A 21 -3.26 10.44 -1.09
N LEU A 22 -4.02 9.46 -1.61
CA LEU A 22 -4.19 9.29 -3.06
C LEU A 22 -5.43 10.02 -3.62
N ALA A 23 -6.59 9.86 -2.98
CA ALA A 23 -7.86 10.40 -3.47
C ALA A 23 -7.83 11.93 -3.72
N PRO A 24 -7.18 12.76 -2.87
CA PRO A 24 -7.14 14.21 -3.11
C PRO A 24 -6.38 14.61 -4.38
N ILE A 25 -5.39 13.81 -4.81
CA ILE A 25 -4.48 14.13 -5.91
C ILE A 25 -4.71 13.25 -7.16
N ALA A 26 -5.61 12.27 -7.11
CA ALA A 26 -5.82 11.30 -8.18
C ALA A 26 -6.13 11.97 -9.54
N ALA A 27 -6.96 13.01 -9.55
CA ALA A 27 -7.30 13.73 -10.78
C ALA A 27 -6.14 14.56 -11.34
N GLU A 28 -5.17 14.98 -10.51
CA GLU A 28 -3.96 15.64 -10.96
C GLU A 28 -2.98 14.64 -11.56
N ILE A 29 -2.78 13.49 -10.88
CA ILE A 29 -1.96 12.38 -11.38
C ILE A 29 -2.43 11.94 -12.78
N ASP A 30 -3.75 11.77 -12.97
CA ASP A 30 -4.34 11.40 -14.26
C ASP A 30 -4.05 12.43 -15.34
N ARG A 31 -4.23 13.73 -15.05
CA ARG A 31 -3.98 14.81 -16.01
C ARG A 31 -2.51 15.00 -16.36
N GLU A 32 -1.61 14.82 -15.39
CA GLU A 32 -0.17 15.05 -15.55
C GLU A 32 0.60 13.80 -15.98
N GLU A 33 -0.05 12.62 -15.96
CA GLU A 33 0.57 11.31 -16.17
C GLU A 33 1.78 11.09 -15.25
N ARG A 34 1.74 11.67 -14.05
CA ARG A 34 2.88 11.73 -13.13
C ARG A 34 2.43 11.46 -11.70
N ILE A 35 3.05 10.45 -11.08
CA ILE A 35 2.90 10.18 -9.65
C ILE A 35 3.95 10.99 -8.89
N PRO A 36 3.58 11.79 -7.87
CA PRO A 36 4.54 12.49 -7.01
C PRO A 36 5.48 11.50 -6.31
N LYS A 37 6.77 11.84 -6.26
CA LYS A 37 7.79 10.95 -5.67
C LYS A 37 7.53 10.73 -4.18
N GLU A 38 7.04 11.76 -3.51
CA GLU A 38 6.72 11.78 -2.08
C GLU A 38 5.66 10.72 -1.74
N ILE A 39 4.71 10.46 -2.63
CA ILE A 39 3.70 9.40 -2.44
C ILE A 39 4.34 8.02 -2.52
N ILE A 40 5.24 7.80 -3.48
CA ILE A 40 5.96 6.54 -3.63
C ILE A 40 6.86 6.29 -2.40
N GLU A 41 7.51 7.34 -1.90
CA GLU A 41 8.32 7.28 -0.67
C GLU A 41 7.45 6.91 0.54
N LYS A 42 6.28 7.55 0.73
CA LYS A 42 5.34 7.18 1.80
C LYS A 42 4.86 5.73 1.69
N MET A 43 4.55 5.26 0.47
CA MET A 43 4.17 3.85 0.24
C MET A 43 5.30 2.89 0.62
N ALA A 44 6.55 3.25 0.35
CA ALA A 44 7.71 2.43 0.72
C ALA A 44 7.94 2.42 2.24
N GLU A 45 7.77 3.55 2.92
CA GLU A 45 7.90 3.65 4.39
C GLU A 45 6.91 2.75 5.13
N ILE A 46 5.69 2.60 4.61
CA ILE A 46 4.67 1.71 5.18
C ILE A 46 4.72 0.27 4.61
N GLY A 47 5.71 -0.03 3.77
CA GLY A 47 5.98 -1.38 3.27
C GLY A 47 5.12 -1.85 2.09
N PHE A 48 4.27 -0.99 1.51
CA PHE A 48 3.36 -1.36 0.42
C PHE A 48 4.08 -1.76 -0.87
N THR A 49 5.30 -1.27 -1.09
CA THR A 49 6.10 -1.58 -2.28
C THR A 49 6.80 -2.94 -2.22
N ALA A 50 6.81 -3.60 -1.05
CA ALA A 50 7.56 -4.83 -0.80
C ALA A 50 6.82 -5.84 0.08
N LEU A 51 5.48 -5.80 0.14
CA LEU A 51 4.65 -6.53 1.12
C LEU A 51 5.03 -8.00 1.38
N ASN A 52 5.29 -8.75 0.30
CA ASN A 52 5.58 -10.18 0.39
C ASN A 52 7.09 -10.50 0.36
N VAL A 53 7.94 -9.47 0.43
CA VAL A 53 9.39 -9.61 0.51
C VAL A 53 9.75 -9.96 1.96
N PRO A 54 10.58 -10.99 2.21
CA PRO A 54 11.02 -11.34 3.56
C PRO A 54 11.73 -10.20 4.30
N GLU A 55 11.65 -10.21 5.63
CA GLU A 55 12.28 -9.22 6.51
C GLU A 55 13.79 -9.11 6.32
N GLU A 56 14.49 -10.22 6.02
CA GLU A 56 15.94 -10.22 5.75
C GLU A 56 16.33 -9.35 4.53
N TYR A 57 15.38 -9.03 3.66
CA TYR A 57 15.56 -8.15 2.50
C TYR A 57 14.85 -6.78 2.69
N GLY A 58 14.34 -6.49 3.87
CA GLY A 58 13.71 -5.21 4.22
C GLY A 58 12.22 -5.07 3.87
N GLY A 59 11.51 -6.18 3.61
CA GLY A 59 10.04 -6.18 3.46
C GLY A 59 9.33 -6.70 4.71
N PRO A 60 7.99 -6.61 4.79
CA PRO A 60 7.24 -7.04 5.97
C PRO A 60 6.86 -8.54 5.98
N GLY A 61 7.25 -9.32 4.95
CA GLY A 61 7.03 -10.77 4.94
C GLY A 61 5.57 -11.24 4.97
N LEU A 62 4.62 -10.39 4.56
CA LEU A 62 3.19 -10.69 4.59
C LEU A 62 2.78 -11.67 3.49
N ASP A 63 1.66 -12.37 3.71
CA ASP A 63 1.16 -13.37 2.78
C ASP A 63 0.64 -12.78 1.45
N THR A 64 0.34 -13.67 0.50
CA THR A 64 -0.15 -13.25 -0.82
C THR A 64 -1.55 -12.63 -0.77
N VAL A 65 -2.39 -12.99 0.22
CA VAL A 65 -3.71 -12.40 0.39
C VAL A 65 -3.57 -10.95 0.83
N CYS A 66 -2.68 -10.66 1.79
CA CYS A 66 -2.32 -9.30 2.19
C CYS A 66 -1.87 -8.46 0.99
N LYS A 67 -1.02 -9.02 0.11
CA LYS A 67 -0.60 -8.32 -1.11
C LYS A 67 -1.77 -7.97 -2.02
N VAL A 68 -2.70 -8.89 -2.25
CA VAL A 68 -3.87 -8.66 -3.12
C VAL A 68 -4.87 -7.68 -2.50
N LEU A 69 -4.91 -7.55 -1.17
CA LEU A 69 -5.76 -6.56 -0.50
C LEU A 69 -5.26 -5.11 -0.67
N VAL A 70 -4.00 -4.92 -1.07
CA VAL A 70 -3.38 -3.61 -1.25
C VAL A 70 -3.31 -3.18 -2.72
N VAL A 71 -3.18 -4.14 -3.65
CA VAL A 71 -2.94 -3.91 -5.10
C VAL A 71 -4.24 -3.77 -5.89
#